data_AF-A0A3M7IV76-F1
#
_entry.id   AF-A0A3M7IV76-F1
#
_cell.length_a   1.000
_cell.length_b   1.000
_cell.length_c   1.000
_cell.angle_alpha   90.00
_cell.angle_beta   90.00
_cell.angle_gamma   90.00
#
_symmetry.space_group_name_H-M   'P 1'
#
loop_
_entity.id
_entity.type
_entity.pdbx_description
1 polymer ?
#
loop_
_entity_poly.entity_id
_entity_poly.type
_entity_poly.pdbx_seq_one_letter_code
_entity_poly.pdbx_strand_id
1 'polypeptide(L)'
;MRALLLHLICFFMASTNVYALPGFHKREAPFDQVRTRLNHHYQDVEEDEPNKYFHEATFHQHYDGRFGDKQLKYDERLSHLSALIQTYFSAMNDIGAETWIMHGTLLGWYWNREILPWDTDLDVMVSERTLYHLAAYYNMTMHHYHIPGLDTARNYMLEVNPHYSDAGIDSSNQIDARWIDTETGLFIDITALRRNHTAEEAGAADEANAMMVKDNHHYLYDDIFPLRHSTFADAPVRVPFAYPDILTEEYGEEALSKVFYEHHRFSLEKEEWKTLRFSELHGLSGLSRNTSYWGMRLPLKHG
;
A
#
# COMPACT_ATOMS: atom_id res chain seq x y z
N MET A 1 -34.82 60.83 55.27
CA MET A 1 -35.82 60.64 54.20
C MET A 1 -35.11 60.22 52.92
N ARG A 2 -35.39 59.00 52.41
CA ARG A 2 -35.26 58.54 51.00
C ARG A 2 -33.84 58.56 50.39
N ALA A 3 -33.33 57.55 49.68
CA ALA A 3 -33.89 56.32 49.14
C ALA A 3 -32.75 55.32 48.83
N LEU A 4 -33.14 54.06 48.68
CA LEU A 4 -32.35 52.90 48.28
C LEU A 4 -31.53 53.10 46.99
N LEU A 5 -30.38 52.45 46.91
CA LEU A 5 -30.08 51.60 45.76
C LEU A 5 -29.13 50.46 46.17
N LEU A 6 -29.68 49.24 46.25
CA LEU A 6 -28.92 47.99 46.35
C LEU A 6 -28.10 47.81 45.07
N HIS A 7 -26.82 47.44 45.17
CA HIS A 7 -26.13 46.70 44.12
C HIS A 7 -25.45 45.48 44.76
N LEU A 8 -26.03 44.32 44.44
CA LEU A 8 -25.55 42.99 44.76
C LEU A 8 -24.36 42.71 43.82
N ILE A 9 -23.13 42.68 44.34
CA ILE A 9 -21.97 42.26 43.56
C ILE A 9 -21.90 40.73 43.64
N CYS A 10 -22.38 40.07 42.60
CA CYS A 10 -22.14 38.65 42.36
C CYS A 10 -20.65 38.44 42.11
N PHE A 11 -19.94 37.85 43.08
CA PHE A 11 -18.60 37.30 42.89
C PHE A 11 -18.73 36.05 41.99
N PHE A 12 -18.57 36.23 40.67
CA PHE A 12 -18.37 35.12 39.76
C PHE A 12 -16.92 34.66 39.88
N MET A 13 -16.71 33.47 40.45
CA MET A 13 -15.44 32.76 40.34
C MET A 13 -15.17 32.46 38.87
N ALA A 14 -14.31 33.24 38.22
CA ALA A 14 -13.68 32.85 36.98
C ALA A 14 -12.49 31.94 37.32
N SER A 15 -12.78 30.69 37.68
CA SER A 15 -11.79 29.63 37.54
C SER A 15 -11.61 29.41 36.05
N THR A 16 -10.60 30.04 35.46
CA THR A 16 -10.11 29.71 34.13
C THR A 16 -9.55 28.29 34.20
N ASN A 17 -10.42 27.30 34.02
CA ASN A 17 -9.99 26.00 33.53
C ASN A 17 -9.47 26.24 32.13
N VAL A 18 -8.17 26.53 32.04
CA VAL A 18 -7.41 26.34 30.81
C VAL A 18 -7.43 24.85 30.58
N TYR A 19 -8.43 24.38 29.82
CA TYR A 19 -8.32 23.08 29.18
C TYR A 19 -7.13 23.20 28.25
N ALA A 20 -5.98 22.69 28.68
CA ALA A 20 -4.91 22.38 27.77
C ALA A 20 -5.55 21.45 26.74
N LEU A 21 -5.78 21.96 25.52
CA LEU A 21 -6.08 21.10 24.39
C LEU A 21 -4.95 20.07 24.38
N PRO A 22 -5.24 18.76 24.45
CA PRO A 22 -4.18 17.77 24.33
C PRO A 22 -3.45 18.11 23.04
N GLY A 23 -2.15 18.42 23.15
CA GLY A 23 -1.34 18.65 21.98
C GLY A 23 -1.56 17.46 21.06
N PHE A 24 -1.87 17.70 19.79
CA PHE A 24 -1.87 16.66 18.78
C PHE A 24 -0.44 16.13 18.69
N HIS A 25 -0.09 15.18 19.56
CA HIS A 25 1.12 14.41 19.41
C HIS A 25 0.99 13.72 18.07
N LYS A 26 2.04 13.85 17.25
CA LYS A 26 2.23 13.06 16.04
C LYS A 26 1.99 11.60 16.45
N ARG A 27 0.93 11.00 15.90
CA ARG A 27 0.61 9.61 16.19
C ARG A 27 1.65 8.79 15.43
N GLU A 28 2.59 8.22 16.15
CA GLU A 28 3.59 7.28 15.67
C GLU A 28 3.30 5.90 16.29
N ALA A 29 3.73 4.83 15.62
CA ALA A 29 3.52 3.45 16.07
C ALA A 29 4.86 2.79 16.42
N PRO A 30 5.56 3.24 17.47
CA PRO A 30 6.82 2.64 17.88
C PRO A 30 6.61 1.19 18.36
N PHE A 31 7.61 0.34 18.14
CA PHE A 31 7.55 -1.10 18.45
C PHE A 31 6.95 -1.42 19.82
N ASP A 32 7.41 -0.76 20.89
CA ASP A 32 6.95 -1.06 22.26
C ASP A 32 5.45 -0.82 22.49
N GLN A 33 4.81 0.02 21.66
CA GLN A 33 3.39 0.33 21.76
C GLN A 33 2.51 -0.60 20.91
N VAL A 34 3.05 -1.13 19.80
CA VAL A 34 2.28 -1.96 18.85
C VAL A 34 2.69 -3.44 18.83
N ARG A 35 3.76 -3.82 19.54
CA ARG A 35 4.26 -5.20 19.53
C ARG A 35 3.17 -6.20 19.90
N THR A 36 3.13 -7.29 19.14
CA THR A 36 2.20 -8.40 19.35
C THR A 36 2.92 -9.54 20.07
N ARG A 37 3.70 -10.34 19.33
CA ARG A 37 4.38 -11.55 19.80
C ARG A 37 5.90 -11.39 19.98
N LEU A 38 6.50 -10.36 19.37
CA LEU A 38 7.94 -10.17 19.35
C LEU A 38 8.44 -9.47 20.62
N ASN A 39 9.69 -9.77 20.99
CA ASN A 39 10.39 -9.14 22.12
C ASN A 39 11.43 -8.09 21.66
N HIS A 40 11.70 -8.01 20.36
CA HIS A 40 12.53 -6.99 19.71
C HIS A 40 12.01 -6.78 18.28
N HIS A 41 12.32 -5.62 17.67
CA HIS A 41 12.01 -5.34 16.26
C HIS A 41 13.21 -5.69 15.36
N TYR A 42 12.92 -5.97 14.10
CA TYR A 42 13.87 -6.24 13.03
C TYR A 42 13.96 -5.06 12.05
N GLN A 43 14.00 -3.82 12.57
CA GLN A 43 14.15 -2.60 11.75
C GLN A 43 15.50 -1.95 12.07
N ASP A 44 16.16 -1.38 11.05
CA ASP A 44 17.41 -0.64 11.21
C ASP A 44 17.19 0.87 10.97
N VAL A 45 16.47 1.49 11.91
CA VAL A 45 16.06 2.90 11.82
C VAL A 45 17.26 3.85 11.77
N GLU A 46 18.42 3.45 12.32
CA GLU A 46 19.63 4.27 12.33
C GLU A 46 20.37 4.24 10.99
N GLU A 47 20.24 3.17 10.19
CA GLU A 47 20.81 3.06 8.85
C GLU A 47 19.92 3.68 7.75
N ASP A 48 18.65 3.93 8.05
CA ASP A 48 17.68 4.54 7.13
C ASP A 48 17.88 6.06 6.95
N GLU A 49 17.29 6.62 5.88
CA GLU A 49 17.37 8.05 5.59
C GLU A 49 16.79 8.91 6.73
N PRO A 50 17.45 10.03 7.12
CA PRO A 50 16.90 10.94 8.10
C PRO A 50 15.56 11.49 7.61
N ASN A 51 14.46 11.16 8.30
CA ASN A 51 13.05 11.48 8.00
C ASN A 51 12.25 10.41 7.21
N LYS A 52 12.82 9.25 6.90
CA LYS A 52 12.03 8.10 6.47
C LYS A 52 11.10 7.67 7.61
N TYR A 53 9.80 7.51 7.33
CA TYR A 53 8.82 7.13 8.36
C TYR A 53 8.60 5.63 8.47
N PHE A 54 8.38 4.98 7.33
CA PHE A 54 8.18 3.54 7.28
C PHE A 54 9.54 2.84 7.20
N HIS A 55 9.79 1.92 8.11
CA HIS A 55 11.05 1.18 8.17
C HIS A 55 10.79 -0.29 7.88
N GLU A 56 11.42 -0.81 6.84
CA GLU A 56 11.28 -2.20 6.44
C GLU A 56 12.08 -3.13 7.34
N ALA A 57 11.77 -4.41 7.27
CA ALA A 57 12.50 -5.42 8.01
C ALA A 57 13.90 -5.62 7.43
N THR A 58 14.89 -5.80 8.30
CA THR A 58 16.30 -6.07 7.92
C THR A 58 16.48 -7.35 7.11
N PHE A 59 15.50 -8.27 7.16
CA PHE A 59 15.53 -9.50 6.38
C PHE A 59 14.81 -9.39 5.02
N HIS A 60 13.92 -8.41 4.82
CA HIS A 60 13.16 -8.25 3.58
C HIS A 60 12.42 -6.90 3.49
N GLN A 61 12.48 -6.23 2.34
CA GLN A 61 11.88 -4.90 2.12
C GLN A 61 10.34 -4.89 2.17
N HIS A 62 9.66 -5.99 1.88
CA HIS A 62 8.18 -6.06 1.91
C HIS A 62 7.61 -6.57 3.25
N TYR A 63 8.36 -6.42 4.34
CA TYR A 63 7.95 -6.82 5.68
C TYR A 63 8.19 -5.69 6.66
N ASP A 64 7.30 -5.58 7.64
CA ASP A 64 7.43 -4.67 8.77
C ASP A 64 8.11 -5.40 9.93
N GLY A 65 9.33 -4.96 10.27
CA GLY A 65 10.14 -5.59 11.30
C GLY A 65 9.59 -5.45 12.73
N ARG A 66 8.52 -4.66 12.96
CA ARG A 66 7.82 -4.63 14.26
C ARG A 66 6.97 -5.87 14.47
N PHE A 67 6.57 -6.55 13.39
CA PHE A 67 5.64 -7.68 13.41
C PHE A 67 6.24 -8.97 12.83
N GLY A 68 7.10 -8.86 11.82
CA GLY A 68 7.77 -9.99 11.18
C GLY A 68 9.17 -10.27 11.74
N ASP A 69 9.54 -11.56 11.79
CA ASP A 69 10.86 -12.06 12.22
C ASP A 69 11.57 -12.94 11.17
N LYS A 70 10.90 -13.21 10.04
CA LYS A 70 11.42 -13.97 8.91
C LYS A 70 10.56 -13.77 7.68
N GLN A 71 11.14 -14.00 6.51
CA GLN A 71 10.37 -14.12 5.27
C GLN A 71 9.54 -15.41 5.29
N LEU A 72 8.28 -15.33 4.84
CA LEU A 72 7.44 -16.51 4.60
C LEU A 72 8.03 -17.36 3.48
N LYS A 73 7.78 -18.66 3.54
CA LYS A 73 8.17 -19.56 2.45
C LYS A 73 7.32 -19.28 1.21
N TYR A 74 7.88 -19.65 0.07
CA TYR A 74 7.27 -19.48 -1.25
C TYR A 74 5.83 -20.03 -1.33
N ASP A 75 5.60 -21.23 -0.81
CA ASP A 75 4.32 -21.94 -0.82
C ASP A 75 3.29 -21.39 0.18
N GLU A 76 3.76 -20.77 1.26
CA GLU A 76 2.90 -20.15 2.28
C GLU A 76 2.50 -18.72 1.87
N ARG A 77 3.40 -17.97 1.23
CA ARG A 77 3.28 -16.52 0.97
C ARG A 77 2.01 -16.12 0.23
N LEU A 78 1.64 -16.82 -0.84
CA LEU A 78 0.47 -16.46 -1.65
C LEU A 78 -0.82 -16.43 -0.82
N SER A 79 -1.02 -17.40 0.07
CA SER A 79 -2.19 -17.42 0.95
C SER A 79 -2.27 -16.22 1.89
N HIS A 80 -1.12 -15.71 2.33
CA HIS A 80 -1.04 -14.51 3.18
C HIS A 80 -1.28 -13.22 2.38
N LEU A 81 -0.77 -13.13 1.14
CA LEU A 81 -1.06 -12.00 0.25
C LEU A 81 -2.54 -11.97 -0.15
N SER A 82 -3.16 -13.13 -0.46
CA SER A 82 -4.60 -13.23 -0.70
C SER A 82 -5.42 -12.77 0.52
N ALA A 83 -5.03 -13.19 1.72
CA ALA A 83 -5.65 -12.73 2.96
C ALA A 83 -5.52 -11.20 3.16
N LEU A 84 -4.34 -10.63 2.87
CA LEU A 84 -4.12 -9.18 2.93
C LEU A 84 -5.07 -8.43 1.99
N ILE A 85 -5.12 -8.78 0.71
CA ILE A 85 -5.94 -8.04 -0.26
C ILE A 85 -7.44 -8.19 0.03
N GLN A 86 -7.89 -9.38 0.45
CA GLN A 86 -9.28 -9.62 0.83
C GLN A 86 -9.70 -8.78 2.04
N THR A 87 -8.89 -8.78 3.10
CA THR A 87 -9.21 -8.02 4.32
C THR A 87 -9.10 -6.51 4.11
N TYR A 88 -8.13 -6.06 3.32
CA TYR A 88 -8.00 -4.66 2.93
C TYR A 88 -9.23 -4.16 2.18
N PHE A 89 -9.63 -4.83 1.08
CA PHE A 89 -10.79 -4.40 0.31
C PHE A 89 -12.09 -4.51 1.11
N SER A 90 -12.22 -5.51 1.99
CA SER A 90 -13.35 -5.60 2.92
C SER A 90 -13.40 -4.36 3.84
N ALA A 91 -12.28 -4.00 4.48
CA ALA A 91 -12.21 -2.86 5.37
C ALA A 91 -12.51 -1.54 4.65
N MET A 92 -11.90 -1.32 3.49
CA MET A 92 -12.10 -0.10 2.70
C MET A 92 -13.54 0.02 2.20
N ASN A 93 -14.17 -1.09 1.81
CA ASN A 93 -15.59 -1.10 1.44
C ASN A 93 -16.51 -0.76 2.63
N ASP A 94 -16.25 -1.32 3.81
CA ASP A 94 -17.04 -1.05 5.02
C ASP A 94 -16.89 0.41 5.49
N ILE A 95 -15.70 0.98 5.33
CA ILE A 95 -15.41 2.40 5.63
C ILE A 95 -16.03 3.33 4.58
N GLY A 96 -16.26 2.85 3.36
CA GLY A 96 -16.63 3.68 2.21
C GLY A 96 -15.45 4.44 1.61
N ALA A 97 -14.23 3.93 1.80
CA ALA A 97 -12.99 4.46 1.23
C ALA A 97 -12.76 3.84 -0.17
N GLU A 98 -12.89 4.65 -1.23
CA GLU A 98 -12.61 4.19 -2.59
C GLU A 98 -11.12 3.96 -2.82
N THR A 99 -10.77 2.76 -3.30
CA THR A 99 -9.41 2.30 -3.59
C THR A 99 -9.41 1.35 -4.79
N TRP A 100 -8.27 1.19 -5.44
CA TRP A 100 -8.05 0.30 -6.59
C TRP A 100 -6.65 -0.30 -6.57
N ILE A 101 -6.46 -1.45 -7.22
CA ILE A 101 -5.15 -2.11 -7.35
C ILE A 101 -4.29 -1.44 -8.43
N MET A 102 -2.98 -1.39 -8.22
CA MET A 102 -1.99 -0.77 -9.13
C MET A 102 -0.73 -1.64 -9.24
N HIS A 103 0.24 -1.20 -10.06
CA HIS A 103 1.58 -1.80 -10.16
C HIS A 103 1.56 -3.32 -10.38
N GLY A 104 2.40 -4.08 -9.67
CA GLY A 104 2.51 -5.54 -9.78
C GLY A 104 1.20 -6.25 -9.47
N THR A 105 0.39 -5.69 -8.56
CA THR A 105 -0.93 -6.23 -8.22
C THR A 105 -1.89 -6.15 -9.39
N LEU A 106 -1.89 -5.02 -10.13
CA LEU A 106 -2.66 -4.87 -11.36
C LEU A 106 -2.14 -5.78 -12.48
N LEU A 107 -0.83 -6.02 -12.54
CA LEU A 107 -0.23 -6.95 -13.51
C LEU A 107 -0.67 -8.41 -13.25
N GLY A 108 -0.69 -8.86 -11.99
CA GLY A 108 -1.28 -10.16 -11.63
C GLY A 108 -2.75 -10.24 -12.04
N TRP A 109 -3.50 -9.17 -11.78
CA TRP A 109 -4.90 -9.10 -12.20
C TRP A 109 -5.09 -9.25 -13.71
N TYR A 110 -4.23 -8.61 -14.51
CA TYR A 110 -4.27 -8.67 -15.96
C TYR A 110 -4.13 -10.11 -16.50
N TRP A 111 -3.21 -10.90 -15.92
CA TRP A 111 -2.93 -12.24 -16.42
C TRP A 111 -4.05 -13.24 -16.14
N ASN A 112 -4.53 -13.30 -14.90
CA ASN A 112 -5.54 -14.27 -14.51
C ASN A 112 -6.33 -13.90 -13.26
N ARG A 113 -6.36 -12.61 -12.87
CA ARG A 113 -7.06 -12.15 -11.66
C ARG A 113 -6.51 -12.76 -10.37
N GLU A 114 -5.26 -13.20 -10.38
CA GLU A 114 -4.57 -13.78 -9.24
C GLU A 114 -3.24 -13.07 -9.00
N ILE A 115 -2.71 -13.23 -7.80
CA ILE A 115 -1.39 -12.73 -7.43
C ILE A 115 -0.34 -13.52 -8.21
N LEU A 116 0.67 -12.85 -8.78
CA LEU A 116 1.71 -13.57 -9.51
C LEU A 116 2.48 -14.47 -8.53
N PRO A 117 2.80 -15.72 -8.90
CA PRO A 117 3.38 -16.67 -7.94
C PRO A 117 4.71 -16.22 -7.31
N TRP A 118 5.44 -15.31 -7.96
CA TRP A 118 6.72 -14.80 -7.47
C TRP A 118 6.62 -13.47 -6.72
N ASP A 119 5.46 -12.80 -6.74
CA ASP A 119 5.28 -11.51 -6.07
C ASP A 119 5.48 -11.65 -4.56
N THR A 120 5.91 -10.55 -3.94
CA THR A 120 6.27 -10.48 -2.52
C THR A 120 5.52 -9.41 -1.74
N ASP A 121 4.76 -8.59 -2.44
CA ASP A 121 4.08 -7.37 -1.99
C ASP A 121 2.80 -7.14 -2.79
N LEU A 122 2.04 -6.14 -2.36
CA LEU A 122 0.80 -5.71 -2.97
C LEU A 122 0.73 -4.19 -2.92
N ASP A 123 0.19 -3.61 -3.99
CA ASP A 123 0.11 -2.17 -4.17
C ASP A 123 -1.30 -1.76 -4.53
N VAL A 124 -1.77 -0.73 -3.83
CA VAL A 124 -3.07 -0.14 -4.05
C VAL A 124 -2.95 1.37 -4.02
N MET A 125 -3.93 2.02 -4.62
CA MET A 125 -3.99 3.46 -4.69
C MET A 125 -5.34 3.96 -4.20
N VAL A 126 -5.33 5.16 -3.64
CA VAL A 126 -6.52 5.89 -3.18
C VAL A 126 -6.48 7.31 -3.74
N SER A 127 -7.62 8.00 -3.75
CA SER A 127 -7.60 9.44 -3.98
C SER A 127 -6.96 10.17 -2.79
N GLU A 128 -6.33 11.33 -3.03
CA GLU A 128 -5.86 12.20 -1.96
C GLU A 128 -6.95 12.45 -0.89
N ARG A 129 -8.17 12.78 -1.33
CA ARG A 129 -9.31 12.99 -0.41
C ARG A 129 -9.59 11.77 0.48
N THR A 130 -9.53 10.57 -0.09
CA THR A 130 -9.69 9.32 0.67
C THR A 130 -8.58 9.17 1.70
N LEU A 131 -7.33 9.43 1.33
CA LEU A 131 -6.19 9.37 2.25
C LEU A 131 -6.35 10.34 3.44
N TYR A 132 -6.77 11.58 3.20
CA TYR A 132 -7.08 12.55 4.27
C TYR A 132 -8.18 12.03 5.21
N HIS A 133 -9.20 11.34 4.69
CA HIS A 133 -10.24 10.71 5.50
C HIS A 133 -9.68 9.58 6.37
N LEU A 134 -8.87 8.69 5.79
CA LEU A 134 -8.21 7.61 6.53
C LEU A 134 -7.28 8.16 7.62
N ALA A 135 -6.49 9.19 7.31
CA ALA A 135 -5.59 9.85 8.26
C ALA A 135 -6.34 10.42 9.48
N ALA A 136 -7.47 11.10 9.24
CA ALA A 136 -8.22 11.79 10.27
C ALA A 136 -8.99 10.83 11.21
N TYR A 137 -9.51 9.73 10.68
CA TYR A 137 -10.48 8.89 11.39
C TYR A 137 -10.01 7.45 11.65
N TYR A 138 -9.10 6.93 10.84
CA TYR A 138 -8.72 5.51 10.84
C TYR A 138 -7.23 5.24 11.01
N ASN A 139 -6.38 6.26 11.10
CA ASN A 139 -4.95 6.05 11.36
C ASN A 139 -4.73 5.29 12.68
N MET A 140 -3.90 4.25 12.62
CA MET A 140 -3.57 3.30 13.71
C MET A 140 -4.75 2.49 14.22
N THR A 141 -5.75 2.24 13.37
CA THR A 141 -6.84 1.33 13.70
C THR A 141 -6.43 -0.12 13.48
N MET A 142 -6.88 -0.98 14.40
CA MET A 142 -6.70 -2.43 14.33
C MET A 142 -7.99 -3.08 13.84
N HIS A 143 -7.89 -3.95 12.84
CA HIS A 143 -9.00 -4.65 12.22
C HIS A 143 -8.83 -6.15 12.38
N HIS A 144 -9.87 -6.81 12.85
CA HIS A 144 -9.82 -8.21 13.27
C HIS A 144 -10.67 -9.09 12.35
N TYR A 145 -10.06 -10.11 11.75
CA TYR A 145 -10.72 -11.00 10.79
C TYR A 145 -10.54 -12.47 11.14
N HIS A 146 -11.59 -13.25 10.89
CA HIS A 146 -11.51 -14.71 10.84
C HIS A 146 -11.49 -15.12 9.36
N ILE A 147 -10.33 -15.53 8.89
CA ILE A 147 -10.12 -15.85 7.48
C ILE A 147 -10.39 -17.35 7.28
N PRO A 148 -11.31 -17.74 6.37
CA PRO A 148 -11.54 -19.15 6.09
C PRO A 148 -10.25 -19.87 5.71
N GLY A 149 -9.96 -20.98 6.38
CA GLY A 149 -8.74 -21.77 6.16
C GLY A 149 -7.54 -21.41 7.05
N LEU A 150 -7.62 -20.35 7.85
CA LEU A 150 -6.65 -20.09 8.92
C LEU A 150 -7.24 -20.46 10.29
N ASP A 151 -6.49 -21.22 11.08
CA ASP A 151 -6.92 -21.70 12.41
C ASP A 151 -7.04 -20.58 13.46
N THR A 152 -6.37 -19.46 13.21
CA THR A 152 -6.33 -18.32 14.13
C THR A 152 -6.77 -17.05 13.43
N ALA A 153 -7.54 -16.24 14.16
CA ALA A 153 -7.90 -14.91 13.69
C ALA A 153 -6.66 -14.06 13.42
N ARG A 154 -6.79 -13.12 12.49
CA ARG A 154 -5.73 -12.22 12.04
C ARG A 154 -6.07 -10.79 12.41
N ASN A 155 -5.03 -10.03 12.74
CA ASN A 155 -5.11 -8.63 13.08
C ASN A 155 -4.34 -7.82 12.04
N TYR A 156 -4.99 -6.82 11.48
CA TYR A 156 -4.39 -5.93 10.50
C TYR A 156 -4.40 -4.49 11.02
N MET A 157 -3.29 -3.78 10.84
CA MET A 157 -3.16 -2.38 11.24
C MET A 157 -3.21 -1.49 10.00
N LEU A 158 -4.09 -0.49 10.00
CA LEU A 158 -3.99 0.63 9.06
C LEU A 158 -3.11 1.71 9.67
N GLU A 159 -1.97 1.99 9.06
CA GLU A 159 -1.05 3.05 9.49
C GLU A 159 -0.85 4.07 8.37
N VAL A 160 -1.02 5.35 8.69
CA VAL A 160 -0.85 6.45 7.73
C VAL A 160 0.44 7.19 8.04
N ASN A 161 1.27 7.35 7.02
CA ASN A 161 2.50 8.12 7.09
C ASN A 161 2.17 9.58 7.43
N PRO A 162 2.74 10.20 8.48
CA PRO A 162 2.51 11.61 8.81
C PRO A 162 2.91 12.59 7.70
N HIS A 163 3.72 12.18 6.73
CA HIS A 163 4.07 12.94 5.53
C HIS A 163 3.00 12.87 4.43
N TYR A 164 1.86 12.22 4.67
CA TYR A 164 0.80 12.02 3.66
C TYR A 164 0.29 13.30 3.00
N SER A 165 0.37 14.45 3.69
CA SER A 165 -0.05 15.75 3.18
C SER A 165 0.95 16.42 2.24
N ASP A 166 2.19 15.93 2.18
CA ASP A 166 3.21 16.48 1.31
C ASP A 166 2.89 16.09 -0.15
N ALA A 167 2.70 17.09 -1.02
CA ALA A 167 2.20 16.85 -2.38
C ALA A 167 3.30 16.70 -3.44
N GLY A 168 4.58 16.89 -3.06
CA GLY A 168 5.72 16.76 -3.96
C GLY A 168 6.33 15.36 -3.97
N ILE A 169 7.33 15.18 -4.85
CA ILE A 169 8.18 13.98 -4.83
C ILE A 169 8.94 13.93 -3.49
N ASP A 170 8.84 12.80 -2.81
CA ASP A 170 9.54 12.55 -1.55
C ASP A 170 10.17 11.15 -1.63
N SER A 171 11.47 11.09 -1.90
CA SER A 171 12.18 9.82 -2.07
C SER A 171 12.22 8.97 -0.80
N SER A 172 12.09 9.61 0.37
CA SER A 172 12.12 8.94 1.67
C SER A 172 10.73 8.50 2.15
N ASN A 173 9.66 9.11 1.61
CA ASN A 173 8.27 8.87 2.03
C ASN A 173 7.32 8.74 0.83
N GLN A 174 7.67 7.86 -0.12
CA GLN A 174 6.86 7.59 -1.30
C GLN A 174 5.52 6.93 -0.94
N ILE A 175 5.53 6.09 0.10
CA ILE A 175 4.35 5.38 0.59
C ILE A 175 3.59 6.23 1.62
N ASP A 176 2.30 6.39 1.37
CA ASP A 176 1.42 7.26 2.14
C ASP A 176 0.72 6.54 3.31
N ALA A 177 0.45 5.24 3.16
CA ALA A 177 -0.11 4.41 4.21
C ALA A 177 0.22 2.92 3.98
N ARG A 178 0.06 2.11 5.02
CA ARG A 178 0.20 0.65 4.95
C ARG A 178 -0.98 -0.05 5.61
N TRP A 179 -1.37 -1.18 5.01
CA TRP A 179 -2.23 -2.18 5.64
C TRP A 179 -1.39 -3.38 6.04
N ILE A 180 -1.13 -3.57 7.33
CA ILE A 180 -0.07 -4.44 7.83
C ILE A 180 -0.67 -5.66 8.55
N ASP A 181 -0.31 -6.89 8.13
CA ASP A 181 -0.55 -8.12 8.89
C ASP A 181 0.36 -8.14 10.12
N THR A 182 -0.21 -7.98 11.30
CA THR A 182 0.55 -7.87 12.55
C THR A 182 1.07 -9.20 13.12
N GLU A 183 0.80 -10.31 12.43
CA GLU A 183 1.35 -11.64 12.76
C GLU A 183 2.61 -11.95 11.94
N THR A 184 2.60 -11.59 10.65
CA THR A 184 3.68 -11.92 9.70
C THR A 184 4.57 -10.74 9.37
N GLY A 185 4.07 -9.52 9.47
CA GLY A 185 4.72 -8.29 9.02
C GLY A 185 4.54 -7.99 7.54
N LEU A 186 3.90 -8.85 6.74
CA LEU A 186 3.55 -8.48 5.36
C LEU A 186 2.59 -7.29 5.34
N PHE A 187 2.68 -6.44 4.33
CA PHE A 187 1.81 -5.30 4.17
C PHE A 187 1.41 -5.03 2.72
N ILE A 188 0.38 -4.21 2.56
CA ILE A 188 0.03 -3.55 1.31
C ILE A 188 0.53 -2.11 1.38
N ASP A 189 1.25 -1.66 0.37
CA ASP A 189 1.61 -0.26 0.20
C ASP A 189 0.46 0.51 -0.43
N ILE A 190 0.11 1.64 0.18
CA ILE A 190 -0.99 2.51 -0.23
C ILE A 190 -0.40 3.86 -0.64
N THR A 191 -0.59 4.24 -1.90
CA THR A 191 -0.21 5.56 -2.43
C THR A 191 -1.45 6.41 -2.72
N ALA A 192 -1.34 7.73 -2.60
CA ALA A 192 -2.42 8.64 -3.00
C ALA A 192 -2.18 9.29 -4.35
N LEU A 193 -3.16 9.14 -5.23
CA LEU A 193 -3.26 9.91 -6.47
C LEU A 193 -3.64 11.36 -6.15
N ARG A 194 -2.81 12.30 -6.60
CA ARG A 194 -2.91 13.74 -6.37
C ARG A 194 -2.88 14.50 -7.69
N ARG A 195 -3.33 15.75 -7.66
CA ARG A 195 -3.12 16.67 -8.79
C ARG A 195 -1.65 17.03 -8.89
N ASN A 196 -1.13 17.10 -10.12
CA ASN A 196 0.23 17.54 -10.35
C ASN A 196 0.29 19.08 -10.42
N HIS A 197 0.44 19.72 -9.26
CA HIS A 197 0.49 21.19 -9.18
C HIS A 197 1.67 21.80 -9.94
N THR A 198 2.81 21.11 -10.05
CA THR A 198 3.96 21.59 -10.83
C THR A 198 3.65 21.62 -12.32
N ALA A 199 2.96 20.61 -12.85
CA ALA A 199 2.46 20.61 -14.22
C ALA A 199 1.37 21.67 -14.43
N GLU A 200 0.47 21.86 -13.45
CA GLU A 200 -0.54 22.93 -13.43
C GLU A 200 0.12 24.32 -13.55
N GLU A 201 1.18 24.59 -12.77
CA GLU A 201 1.89 25.87 -12.78
C GLU A 201 2.71 26.12 -14.06
N ALA A 202 3.15 25.06 -14.75
CA ALA A 202 4.01 25.13 -15.92
C ALA A 202 3.28 25.38 -17.26
N GLY A 203 1.95 25.37 -17.28
CA GLY A 203 1.19 25.67 -18.50
C GLY A 203 1.24 24.56 -19.57
N ALA A 204 1.44 23.30 -19.16
CA ALA A 204 1.53 22.15 -20.07
C ALA A 204 0.13 21.69 -20.55
N ALA A 205 -0.09 21.58 -21.87
CA ALA A 205 -1.40 21.52 -22.53
C ALA A 205 -2.48 20.50 -22.05
N ASP A 206 -2.20 19.58 -21.12
CA ASP A 206 -3.14 18.63 -20.51
C ASP A 206 -3.30 18.81 -18.97
N GLU A 207 -2.99 20.01 -18.45
CA GLU A 207 -3.00 20.43 -17.03
C GLU A 207 -4.18 19.93 -16.18
N ALA A 208 -5.41 19.88 -16.72
CA ALA A 208 -6.60 19.55 -15.94
C ALA A 208 -6.67 18.06 -15.54
N ASN A 209 -5.96 17.20 -16.28
CA ASN A 209 -5.96 15.76 -16.10
C ASN A 209 -4.62 15.23 -15.56
N ALA A 210 -3.60 16.08 -15.41
CA ALA A 210 -2.29 15.64 -14.93
C ALA A 210 -2.35 15.25 -13.43
N MET A 211 -2.18 13.96 -13.16
CA MET A 211 -2.13 13.39 -11.83
C MET A 211 -0.74 12.85 -11.53
N MET A 212 -0.40 12.76 -10.25
CA MET A 212 0.88 12.22 -9.79
C MET A 212 0.74 11.50 -8.46
N VAL A 213 1.79 10.73 -8.16
CA VAL A 213 2.08 10.10 -6.87
C VAL A 213 3.53 10.45 -6.48
N LYS A 214 3.91 10.17 -5.24
CA LYS A 214 5.21 10.61 -4.69
C LYS A 214 6.41 9.83 -5.23
N ASP A 215 6.18 8.66 -5.81
CA ASP A 215 7.19 7.76 -6.39
C ASP A 215 7.61 8.15 -7.82
N ASN A 216 7.24 9.35 -8.26
CA ASN A 216 7.52 9.91 -9.58
C ASN A 216 6.72 9.28 -10.75
N HIS A 217 5.71 8.44 -10.49
CA HIS A 217 4.73 8.08 -11.52
C HIS A 217 3.73 9.21 -11.77
N HIS A 218 3.34 9.33 -13.05
CA HIS A 218 2.42 10.34 -13.55
C HIS A 218 1.29 9.62 -14.30
N TYR A 219 0.07 10.12 -14.17
CA TYR A 219 -1.11 9.53 -14.79
C TYR A 219 -1.98 10.63 -15.36
N LEU A 220 -2.80 10.31 -16.36
CA LEU A 220 -3.95 11.15 -16.67
C LEU A 220 -5.16 10.71 -15.84
N TYR A 221 -6.00 11.67 -15.48
CA TYR A 221 -7.26 11.40 -14.79
C TYR A 221 -8.11 10.36 -15.54
N ASP A 222 -8.18 10.47 -16.86
CA ASP A 222 -8.96 9.58 -17.73
C ASP A 222 -8.32 8.18 -17.90
N ASP A 223 -7.03 8.01 -17.54
CA ASP A 223 -6.40 6.69 -17.50
C ASP A 223 -6.87 5.90 -16.28
N ILE A 224 -7.11 6.60 -15.16
CA ILE A 224 -7.55 6.01 -13.91
C ILE A 224 -9.08 5.85 -13.88
N PHE A 225 -9.81 6.92 -14.22
CA PHE A 225 -11.26 7.00 -14.03
C PHE A 225 -12.05 6.90 -15.35
N PRO A 226 -13.28 6.34 -15.31
CA PRO A 226 -13.91 5.69 -14.18
C PRO A 226 -13.29 4.32 -13.86
N LEU A 227 -13.17 4.01 -12.58
CA LEU A 227 -12.71 2.70 -12.12
C LEU A 227 -13.66 1.60 -12.58
N ARG A 228 -13.10 0.43 -12.91
CA ARG A 228 -13.86 -0.75 -13.33
C ARG A 228 -13.93 -1.75 -12.19
N HIS A 229 -15.12 -2.29 -11.92
CA HIS A 229 -15.29 -3.35 -10.93
C HIS A 229 -14.78 -4.69 -11.48
N SER A 230 -14.09 -5.45 -10.63
CA SER A 230 -13.59 -6.78 -10.97
C SER A 230 -13.44 -7.65 -9.73
N THR A 231 -12.78 -8.79 -9.88
CA THR A 231 -12.35 -9.67 -8.79
C THR A 231 -10.85 -9.92 -8.89
N PHE A 232 -10.18 -10.08 -7.76
CA PHE A 232 -8.76 -10.43 -7.68
C PHE A 232 -8.50 -11.25 -6.41
N ALA A 233 -7.91 -12.44 -6.54
CA ALA A 233 -7.69 -13.37 -5.43
C ALA A 233 -8.95 -13.54 -4.53
N ASP A 234 -10.10 -13.79 -5.17
CA ASP A 234 -11.44 -13.88 -4.57
C ASP A 234 -11.97 -12.61 -3.86
N ALA A 235 -11.25 -11.49 -3.89
CA ALA A 235 -11.72 -10.21 -3.38
C ALA A 235 -12.45 -9.40 -4.47
N PRO A 236 -13.58 -8.71 -4.16
CA PRO A 236 -14.11 -7.68 -5.05
C PRO A 236 -13.16 -6.48 -5.06
N VAL A 237 -12.64 -6.13 -6.24
CA VAL A 237 -11.66 -5.04 -6.39
C VAL A 237 -12.09 -4.05 -7.47
N ARG A 238 -11.32 -2.96 -7.56
CA ARG A 238 -11.42 -1.98 -8.64
C ARG A 238 -10.09 -1.88 -9.37
N VAL A 239 -10.15 -1.63 -10.67
CA VAL A 239 -8.99 -1.42 -11.55
C VAL A 239 -9.13 -0.12 -12.33
N PRO A 240 -8.02 0.54 -12.73
CA PRO A 240 -8.08 1.76 -13.54
C PRO A 240 -8.68 1.51 -14.94
N PHE A 241 -9.12 2.58 -15.60
CA PHE A 241 -9.78 2.50 -16.89
C PHE A 241 -8.85 2.04 -18.02
N ALA A 242 -7.69 2.67 -18.17
CA ALA A 242 -6.69 2.40 -19.20
C ALA A 242 -5.57 1.46 -18.70
N TYR A 243 -5.93 0.43 -17.94
CA TYR A 243 -4.94 -0.50 -17.36
C TYR A 243 -3.91 -1.09 -18.36
N PRO A 244 -4.20 -1.38 -19.65
CA PRO A 244 -3.17 -1.90 -20.55
C PRO A 244 -2.08 -0.87 -20.82
N ASP A 245 -2.46 0.40 -20.98
CA ASP A 245 -1.54 1.49 -21.28
C ASP A 245 -0.68 1.79 -20.04
N ILE A 246 -1.30 1.86 -18.86
CA ILE A 246 -0.62 2.01 -17.57
C ILE A 246 0.43 0.90 -17.36
N LEU A 247 0.03 -0.36 -17.54
CA LEU A 247 0.95 -1.49 -17.38
C LEU A 247 2.05 -1.53 -18.46
N THR A 248 1.74 -1.11 -19.68
CA THR A 248 2.72 -1.04 -20.77
C THR A 248 3.75 0.04 -20.53
N GLU A 249 3.34 1.20 -20.00
CA GLU A 249 4.26 2.27 -19.61
C GLU A 249 5.18 1.84 -18.46
N GLU A 250 4.63 1.11 -17.49
CA GLU A 250 5.38 0.70 -16.28
C GLU A 250 6.31 -0.50 -16.52
N TYR A 251 5.83 -1.54 -17.20
CA TYR A 251 6.52 -2.84 -17.34
C TYR A 251 6.89 -3.20 -18.78
N GLY A 252 6.42 -2.44 -19.78
CA GLY A 252 6.61 -2.73 -21.20
C GLY A 252 5.64 -3.78 -21.76
N GLU A 253 5.49 -3.80 -23.09
CA GLU A 253 4.58 -4.73 -23.81
C GLU A 253 4.89 -6.21 -23.54
N GLU A 254 6.15 -6.53 -23.23
CA GLU A 254 6.57 -7.89 -22.95
C GLU A 254 5.98 -8.42 -21.64
N ALA A 255 5.72 -7.58 -20.64
CA ALA A 255 5.11 -8.00 -19.38
C ALA A 255 3.66 -8.49 -19.55
N LEU A 256 2.99 -8.03 -20.62
CA LEU A 256 1.62 -8.41 -20.97
C LEU A 256 1.55 -9.61 -21.92
N SER A 257 2.69 -10.10 -22.42
CA SER A 257 2.72 -11.10 -23.50
C SER A 257 3.68 -12.27 -23.27
N LYS A 258 4.74 -12.10 -22.48
CA LYS A 258 5.72 -13.16 -22.18
C LYS A 258 5.13 -14.20 -21.24
N VAL A 259 4.83 -15.37 -21.78
CA VAL A 259 4.31 -16.52 -21.04
C VAL A 259 5.38 -17.31 -20.26
N PHE A 260 6.61 -16.79 -20.14
CA PHE A 260 7.71 -17.39 -19.37
C PHE A 260 8.40 -16.32 -18.55
N TYR A 261 8.37 -16.47 -17.22
CA TYR A 261 8.92 -15.48 -16.30
C TYR A 261 9.18 -16.13 -14.92
N GLU A 262 10.24 -15.74 -14.20
CA GLU A 262 10.56 -16.21 -12.83
C GLU A 262 10.41 -17.73 -12.60
N HIS A 263 10.92 -18.55 -13.51
CA HIS A 263 10.77 -20.02 -13.47
C HIS A 263 9.33 -20.55 -13.60
N HIS A 264 8.42 -19.74 -14.10
CA HIS A 264 7.04 -20.10 -14.38
C HIS A 264 6.73 -20.04 -15.86
N ARG A 265 5.68 -20.74 -16.25
CA ARG A 265 5.05 -20.62 -17.56
C ARG A 265 3.55 -20.40 -17.42
N PHE A 266 3.02 -19.41 -18.13
CA PHE A 266 1.59 -19.19 -18.20
C PHE A 266 0.93 -20.24 -19.10
N SER A 267 -0.08 -20.91 -18.57
CA SER A 267 -0.84 -21.96 -19.25
C SER A 267 -2.12 -21.37 -19.83
N LEU A 268 -2.11 -20.98 -21.10
CA LEU A 268 -3.28 -20.41 -21.79
C LEU A 268 -4.55 -21.27 -21.68
N GLU A 269 -4.42 -22.61 -21.67
CA GLU A 269 -5.56 -23.52 -21.55
C GLU A 269 -6.26 -23.45 -20.18
N LYS A 270 -5.48 -23.13 -19.14
CA LYS A 270 -5.95 -23.15 -17.75
C LYS A 270 -6.00 -21.77 -17.10
N GLU A 271 -5.53 -20.75 -17.82
CA GLU A 271 -5.39 -19.37 -17.34
C GLU A 271 -4.65 -19.30 -16.00
N GLU A 272 -3.55 -20.05 -15.87
CA GLU A 272 -2.76 -20.11 -14.64
C GLU A 272 -1.26 -20.10 -14.89
N TRP A 273 -0.51 -19.44 -14.01
CA TRP A 273 0.94 -19.54 -13.95
C TRP A 273 1.36 -20.84 -13.27
N LYS A 274 2.26 -21.61 -13.91
CA LYS A 274 2.79 -22.86 -13.37
C LYS A 274 4.28 -22.82 -13.20
N THR A 275 4.75 -23.27 -12.04
CA THR A 275 6.17 -23.49 -11.82
C THR A 275 6.70 -24.53 -12.79
N LEU A 276 7.80 -24.22 -13.47
CA LEU A 276 8.48 -25.14 -14.36
C LEU A 276 9.26 -26.17 -13.53
N ARG A 277 9.19 -27.44 -13.95
CA ARG A 277 10.07 -28.46 -13.40
C ARG A 277 11.48 -28.32 -13.96
N PHE A 278 12.47 -28.78 -13.21
CA PHE A 278 13.89 -28.73 -13.61
C PHE A 278 14.15 -29.28 -15.03
N SER A 279 13.45 -30.34 -15.43
CA SER A 279 13.55 -30.92 -16.78
C SER A 279 13.06 -29.98 -17.90
N GLU A 280 12.10 -29.11 -17.60
CA GLU A 280 11.49 -28.18 -18.56
C GLU A 280 12.35 -26.92 -18.73
N LEU A 281 13.05 -26.49 -17.66
CA LEU A 281 14.03 -25.39 -17.72
C LEU A 281 15.21 -25.70 -18.66
N HIS A 282 15.72 -26.93 -18.63
CA HIS A 282 16.83 -27.35 -19.51
C HIS A 282 16.42 -27.46 -20.98
N GLY A 283 15.19 -27.86 -21.29
CA GLY A 283 14.69 -27.91 -22.68
C GLY A 283 14.60 -26.53 -23.34
N LEU A 284 14.38 -25.47 -22.55
CA LEU A 284 14.29 -24.08 -23.02
C LEU A 284 15.67 -23.43 -23.22
N SER A 285 16.69 -23.87 -22.46
CA SER A 285 18.07 -23.39 -22.60
C SER A 285 18.71 -23.70 -23.96
N GLY A 286 18.16 -24.67 -24.71
CA GLY A 286 18.59 -24.99 -26.08
C GLY A 286 18.00 -24.08 -27.16
N LEU A 287 16.96 -23.30 -26.85
CA LEU A 287 16.23 -22.44 -27.80
C LEU A 287 16.56 -20.94 -27.66
N SER A 288 17.32 -20.54 -26.63
CA SER A 288 17.81 -19.17 -26.46
C SER A 288 19.32 -19.16 -26.32
N ARG A 289 20.03 -18.89 -27.41
CA ARG A 289 21.46 -18.52 -27.37
C ARG A 289 21.67 -17.04 -27.01
N ASN A 290 20.66 -16.32 -26.54
CA ASN A 290 20.75 -14.85 -26.38
C ASN A 290 20.16 -14.26 -25.10
N THR A 291 19.90 -15.04 -24.06
CA THR A 291 19.48 -14.50 -22.76
C THR A 291 20.44 -14.94 -21.67
N SER A 292 21.14 -13.98 -21.08
CA SER A 292 21.92 -14.12 -19.86
C SER A 292 21.01 -14.67 -18.74
N TYR A 293 21.11 -15.96 -18.48
CA TYR A 293 20.41 -16.70 -17.41
C TYR A 293 20.97 -16.39 -16.00
N TRP A 294 21.58 -15.22 -15.82
CA TRP A 294 22.12 -14.76 -14.54
C TRP A 294 21.77 -13.28 -14.39
N GLY A 295 20.86 -12.99 -13.45
CA GLY A 295 20.68 -11.66 -12.89
C GLY A 295 20.14 -10.61 -13.87
N MET A 296 18.87 -10.72 -14.24
CA MET A 296 18.05 -9.53 -14.37
C MET A 296 17.01 -9.58 -13.26
N ARG A 297 17.36 -8.98 -12.11
CA ARG A 297 16.34 -8.31 -11.32
C ARG A 297 15.65 -7.36 -12.32
N LEU A 298 14.32 -7.39 -12.41
CA LEU A 298 13.63 -6.17 -12.79
C LEU A 298 14.25 -5.05 -11.94
N PRO A 299 14.51 -3.86 -12.48
CA PRO A 299 14.79 -2.75 -11.60
C PRO A 299 13.59 -2.72 -10.64
N LEU A 300 13.84 -3.07 -9.37
CA LEU A 300 13.13 -2.45 -8.27
C LEU A 300 13.42 -0.98 -8.51
N LYS A 301 12.56 -0.30 -9.29
CA LYS A 301 12.44 1.14 -9.16
C LYS A 301 11.98 1.29 -7.73
N HIS A 302 12.91 1.75 -6.91
CA HIS A 302 12.69 2.07 -5.52
C HIS A 302 11.36 2.83 -5.38
N GLY A 303 10.34 2.13 -4.91
CA GLY A 303 9.30 2.70 -4.06
C GLY A 303 9.86 2.90 -2.66
#